data_AF-A0A354X481-F1
#
_entry.id   AF-A0A354X481-F1
#
_cell.length_a   1.000
_cell.length_b   1.000
_cell.length_c   1.000
_cell.angle_alpha   90.00
_cell.angle_beta   90.00
_cell.angle_gamma   90.00
#
_symmetry.space_group_name_H-M   'P 1'
#
loop_
_entity.id
_entity.type
_entity.pdbx_description
1 polymer ?
#
loop_
_entity_poly.entity_id
_entity_poly.type
_entity_poly.pdbx_seq_one_letter_code
_entity_poly.pdbx_strand_id
1 'polypeptide(L)'
;QMSAVEVPITQIKNIPTLFGENDLIKALQLLPGVQSGTEGSAGMYVRGGGPDENLLLLDGVPLYNVNHMLGFFSVFNSDALKNVTLYKGSFPAR
;
A
#
# COMPACT_ATOMS: atom_id res chain seq x y z
N GLN A 1 -17.43 -7.03 -8.67
CA GLN A 1 -16.00 -6.87 -8.28
C GLN A 1 -15.89 -5.54 -7.56
N MET A 2 -15.47 -5.49 -6.29
CA MET A 2 -15.36 -4.22 -5.56
C MET A 2 -14.10 -3.46 -6.00
N SER A 3 -14.27 -2.21 -6.41
CA SER A 3 -13.18 -1.36 -6.91
C SER A 3 -12.47 -0.59 -5.81
N ALA A 4 -13.15 -0.35 -4.68
CA ALA A 4 -12.61 0.25 -3.47
C ALA A 4 -12.61 -0.78 -2.33
N VAL A 5 -11.56 -0.77 -1.51
CA VAL A 5 -11.46 -1.58 -0.29
C VAL A 5 -10.96 -0.67 0.83
N GLU A 6 -11.76 -0.54 1.87
CA GLU A 6 -11.28 0.00 3.14
C GLU A 6 -10.53 -1.10 3.87
N VAL A 7 -9.27 -0.83 4.21
CA VAL A 7 -8.39 -1.77 4.89
C VAL A 7 -8.31 -1.36 6.35
N PRO A 8 -8.88 -2.15 7.28
CA PRO A 8 -8.77 -1.86 8.70
C PRO A 8 -7.29 -1.83 9.12
N ILE A 9 -6.89 -0.82 9.89
CA ILE A 9 -5.52 -0.71 10.41
C ILE A 9 -5.12 -1.93 11.24
N THR A 10 -6.08 -2.57 11.92
CA THR A 10 -5.86 -3.81 12.65
C THR A 10 -5.40 -4.96 11.74
N GLN A 11 -5.84 -5.02 10.48
CA GLN A 11 -5.35 -6.03 9.54
C GLN A 11 -3.88 -5.78 9.18
N ILE A 12 -3.50 -4.51 8.96
CA ILE A 12 -2.11 -4.13 8.69
C ILE A 12 -1.20 -4.46 9.88
N LYS A 13 -1.67 -4.22 11.11
CA LYS A 13 -0.92 -4.52 12.34
C LYS A 13 -0.77 -6.02 12.64
N ASN A 14 -1.67 -6.85 12.10
CA ASN A 14 -1.68 -8.29 12.37
C ASN A 14 -0.93 -9.12 11.31
N ILE A 15 -0.38 -8.50 10.27
CA ILE A 15 0.46 -9.25 9.32
C ILE A 15 1.80 -9.61 9.97
N PRO A 16 2.45 -10.71 9.54
CA PRO A 16 3.82 -11.00 9.95
C PRO A 16 4.75 -9.83 9.64
N THR A 17 5.44 -9.34 10.67
CA THR A 17 6.36 -8.22 10.56
C THR A 17 7.73 -8.68 10.10
N LEU A 18 8.41 -7.83 9.32
CA LEU A 18 9.79 -8.05 8.93
C LEU A 18 10.66 -7.06 9.71
N PHE A 19 11.64 -7.57 10.45
CA PHE A 19 12.46 -6.77 11.39
C PHE A 19 11.65 -6.01 12.45
N GLY A 20 10.45 -6.50 12.79
CA GLY A 20 9.57 -5.89 13.81
C GLY A 20 8.67 -4.78 13.30
N GLU A 21 8.71 -4.44 12.01
CA GLU A 21 7.94 -3.36 11.41
C GLU A 21 6.72 -3.88 10.64
N ASN A 22 5.55 -3.27 10.89
CA ASN A 22 4.33 -3.46 10.11
C ASN A 22 4.34 -2.53 8.90
N ASP A 23 4.49 -3.10 7.71
CA ASP A 23 4.57 -2.32 6.48
C ASP A 23 3.21 -2.23 5.76
N LEU A 24 2.78 -0.99 5.49
CA LEU A 24 1.50 -0.73 4.82
C LEU A 24 1.44 -1.36 3.44
N ILE A 25 2.44 -1.12 2.58
CA ILE A 25 2.37 -1.58 1.20
C ILE A 25 2.45 -3.10 1.13
N LYS A 26 3.27 -3.74 1.97
CA LYS A 26 3.29 -5.22 2.08
C LYS A 26 1.94 -5.77 2.51
N ALA A 27 1.23 -5.10 3.43
CA ALA A 27 -0.14 -5.49 3.77
C ALA A 27 -1.06 -5.42 2.54
N LEU A 28 -0.97 -4.35 1.75
CA LEU A 28 -1.78 -4.17 0.54
C LEU A 28 -1.45 -5.20 -0.54
N GLN A 29 -0.19 -5.64 -0.65
CA GLN A 29 0.23 -6.71 -1.58
C GLN A 29 -0.42 -8.06 -1.29
N LEU A 30 -0.96 -8.28 -0.07
CA LEU A 30 -1.72 -9.49 0.25
C LEU A 30 -3.16 -9.46 -0.29
N LEU A 31 -3.62 -8.31 -0.81
CA LEU A 31 -4.98 -8.16 -1.33
C LEU A 31 -5.06 -8.62 -2.79
N PRO A 32 -6.14 -9.31 -3.20
CA PRO A 32 -6.32 -9.74 -4.59
C PRO A 32 -6.28 -8.58 -5.59
N GLY A 33 -5.46 -8.74 -6.63
CA GLY A 33 -5.26 -7.74 -7.68
C GLY A 33 -4.18 -6.70 -7.38
N VAL A 34 -3.48 -6.84 -6.25
CA VAL A 34 -2.22 -6.14 -5.95
C VAL A 34 -1.11 -7.19 -5.99
N GLN A 35 -0.08 -6.95 -6.78
CA GLN A 35 1.10 -7.80 -6.86
C GLN A 35 2.28 -7.07 -6.22
N SER A 36 3.13 -7.84 -5.54
CA SER A 36 4.46 -7.38 -5.13
C SER A 36 5.38 -7.29 -6.35
N GLY A 37 6.40 -6.45 -6.26
CA GLY A 37 7.49 -6.44 -7.23
C GLY A 37 8.44 -7.62 -7.06
N THR A 38 9.74 -7.33 -7.14
CA THR A 38 10.80 -8.30 -6.81
C THR A 38 10.72 -8.72 -5.35
N GLU A 39 11.32 -9.85 -5.01
CA GLU A 39 11.30 -10.41 -3.65
C GLU A 39 11.72 -9.38 -2.59
N GLY A 40 10.93 -9.28 -1.52
CA GLY A 40 11.15 -8.32 -0.44
C GLY A 40 10.80 -6.86 -0.75
N SER A 41 10.49 -6.51 -2.00
CA SER A 41 10.19 -5.14 -2.41
C SER A 41 8.80 -4.66 -1.97
N ALA A 42 8.73 -3.39 -1.55
CA ALA A 42 7.51 -2.62 -1.35
C ALA A 42 6.96 -2.03 -2.67
N GLY A 43 7.37 -2.53 -3.84
CA GLY A 43 6.75 -2.17 -5.11
C GLY A 43 5.29 -2.65 -5.19
N MET A 44 4.38 -1.79 -5.63
CA MET A 44 2.94 -2.07 -5.67
C MET A 44 2.44 -2.07 -7.12
N TYR A 45 1.95 -3.21 -7.62
CA TYR A 45 1.47 -3.35 -9.00
C TYR A 45 -0.01 -3.67 -8.97
N VAL A 46 -0.85 -2.76 -9.44
CA VAL A 46 -2.30 -2.90 -9.34
C VAL A 46 -2.87 -3.26 -10.70
N ARG A 47 -3.47 -4.45 -10.81
CA ARG A 47 -4.12 -4.95 -12.05
C ARG A 47 -3.27 -4.83 -13.33
N GLY A 48 -1.96 -5.05 -13.21
CA GLY A 48 -1.02 -5.00 -14.34
C GLY A 48 -0.40 -3.62 -14.61
N GLY A 49 -0.77 -2.59 -13.84
CA GLY A 49 -0.08 -1.30 -13.86
C GLY A 49 1.31 -1.35 -13.20
N GLY A 50 2.18 -0.46 -13.64
CA GLY A 50 3.53 -0.25 -13.11
C GLY A 50 3.53 0.29 -11.67
N PRO A 51 4.67 0.20 -10.98
CA PRO A 51 4.78 0.66 -9.59
C PRO A 51 4.69 2.19 -9.48
N ASP A 52 5.04 2.91 -10.54
CA ASP A 52 4.96 4.36 -10.73
C ASP A 52 3.59 4.84 -11.25
N GLU A 53 2.66 3.93 -11.53
CA GLU A 53 1.30 4.25 -12.00
C GLU A 53 0.28 4.31 -10.86
N ASN A 54 0.74 4.35 -9.61
CA ASN A 54 -0.11 4.48 -8.44
C ASN A 54 -0.05 5.91 -7.89
N LEU A 55 -1.22 6.49 -7.62
CA LEU A 55 -1.34 7.73 -6.84
C LEU A 55 -1.50 7.38 -5.36
N LEU A 56 -0.52 7.76 -4.54
CA LEU A 56 -0.59 7.66 -3.08
C LEU A 56 -0.92 9.01 -2.48
N LEU A 57 -1.93 9.03 -1.61
CA LEU A 57 -2.37 10.23 -0.91
C LEU A 57 -2.27 10.00 0.60
N LEU A 58 -1.71 10.97 1.32
CA LEU A 58 -1.81 11.06 2.77
C LEU A 58 -2.59 12.32 3.11
N ASP A 59 -3.76 12.15 3.73
CA ASP A 59 -4.70 13.25 4.01
C ASP A 59 -5.00 14.13 2.78
N GLY A 60 -5.10 13.50 1.61
CA GLY A 60 -5.36 14.16 0.32
C GLY A 60 -4.13 14.77 -0.35
N VAL A 61 -2.96 14.73 0.28
CA VAL A 61 -1.72 15.26 -0.28
C VAL A 61 -0.98 14.15 -1.04
N PRO A 62 -0.61 14.38 -2.32
CA PRO A 62 0.19 13.42 -3.09
C PRO A 62 1.55 13.18 -2.44
N LEU A 63 1.88 11.90 -2.25
CA LEU A 63 3.19 11.47 -1.81
C LEU A 63 3.96 10.86 -2.98
N TYR A 64 5.16 11.37 -3.20
CA TYR A 64 6.11 10.84 -4.17
C TYR A 64 7.18 10.03 -3.44
N ASN A 65 7.63 8.95 -4.06
CA ASN A 65 8.69 8.09 -3.54
C ASN A 65 8.46 7.65 -2.08
N VAL A 66 7.45 6.82 -1.88
CA VAL A 66 7.07 6.28 -0.56
C VAL A 66 7.92 5.09 -0.12
N ASN A 67 9.13 4.97 -0.65
CA ASN A 67 10.04 3.85 -0.46
C ASN A 67 11.19 4.21 0.48
N HIS A 68 11.56 3.29 1.37
CA HIS A 68 12.72 3.35 2.25
C HIS A 68 13.61 2.11 2.03
N MET A 69 14.89 2.22 2.38
CA MET A 69 15.88 1.14 2.26
C MET A 69 15.86 0.47 0.87
N LEU A 70 16.10 1.28 -0.18
CA LEU A 70 16.12 0.83 -1.59
C LEU A 70 14.82 0.12 -2.04
N GLY A 71 13.68 0.47 -1.44
CA GLY A 71 12.38 -0.09 -1.80
C GLY A 71 12.05 -1.40 -1.12
N PHE A 72 12.74 -1.76 -0.03
CA PHE A 72 12.39 -2.92 0.78
C PHE A 72 11.26 -2.64 1.79
N PHE A 73 11.12 -1.39 2.20
CA PHE A 73 10.05 -0.91 3.08
C PHE A 73 9.35 0.31 2.46
N SER A 74 8.11 0.50 2.86
CA SER A 74 7.38 1.75 2.69
C SER A 74 7.68 2.70 3.86
N VAL A 75 7.45 4.00 3.66
CA VAL A 75 7.72 5.04 4.68
C VAL A 75 6.60 5.21 5.71
N PHE A 76 5.53 4.40 5.63
CA PHE A 76 4.34 4.60 6.45
C PHE A 76 4.47 3.96 7.83
N ASN A 77 4.27 4.76 8.88
CA ASN A 77 4.13 4.25 10.23
C ASN A 77 2.67 3.80 10.48
N SER A 78 2.46 2.50 10.69
CA SER A 78 1.12 1.93 10.89
C SER A 78 0.39 2.42 12.16
N ASP A 79 1.11 2.95 13.15
CA ASP A 79 0.53 3.56 14.35
C ASP A 79 0.02 4.98 14.12
N ALA A 80 0.55 5.66 13.10
CA ALA A 80 0.13 7.02 12.73
C ALA A 80 -1.07 7.03 11.76
N LEU A 81 -1.45 5.88 11.21
CA LEU A 81 -2.55 5.77 10.26
C LEU A 81 -3.87 5.47 10.97
N LYS A 82 -4.92 6.22 10.62
CA LYS A 82 -6.28 5.98 11.12
C LYS A 82 -7.12 5.09 10.20
N ASN A 83 -7.01 5.31 8.89
CA ASN A 83 -7.72 4.57 7.86
C ASN A 83 -6.84 4.45 6.61
N VAL A 84 -7.11 3.43 5.81
CA VAL A 84 -6.49 3.23 4.50
C VAL A 84 -7.58 2.78 3.54
N THR A 85 -7.67 3.44 2.40
CA THR A 85 -8.57 3.04 1.33
C THR A 85 -7.76 2.77 0.07
N LEU A 86 -7.90 1.57 -0.47
CA LEU A 86 -7.28 1.16 -1.73
C LEU A 86 -8.33 1.17 -2.83
N TYR A 87 -8.10 1.99 -3.86
CA TYR A 87 -8.85 1.93 -5.11
C TYR A 87 -8.04 1.18 -6.17
N LYS A 88 -8.61 0.09 -6.70
CA LYS A 88 -8.02 -0.72 -7.78
C LYS A 88 -8.64 -0.41 -9.15
N GLY A 89 -9.50 0.59 -9.21
CA GLY A 89 -10.28 1.01 -10.36
C GLY A 89 -11.47 1.85 -9.90
N SER A 90 -12.20 2.46 -10.83
CA SER A 90 -13.40 3.29 -10.54
C SER A 90 -13.18 4.26 -9.37
N PHE A 91 -11.98 4.83 -9.26
CA PHE A 91 -11.65 5.81 -8.23
C PHE A 91 -12.50 7.08 -8.45
N PRO A 92 -12.81 7.83 -7.39
CA PRO A 92 -13.56 9.07 -7.50
C PRO A 92 -12.89 10.03 -8.50
N ALA A 93 -13.70 10.76 -9.28
CA ALA A 93 -13.20 11.73 -10.25
C ALA A 93 -12.66 13.03 -9.60
N ARG A 94 -12.68 13.12 -8.28
CA ARG A 94 -12.31 14.29 -7.48
C ARG A 94 -11.55 13.85 -6.25
#